data_AF-F8PLE9-F1
#
_entry.id   AF-F8PLE9-F1
#
_cell.length_a   1.000
_cell.length_b   1.000
_cell.length_c   1.000
_cell.angle_alpha   90.00
_cell.angle_beta   90.00
_cell.angle_gamma   90.00
#
_symmetry.space_group_name_H-M   'P 1'
#
loop_
_entity.id
_entity.type
_entity.pdbx_description
1 polymer ?
#
loop_
_entity_poly.entity_id
_entity_poly.type
_entity_poly.pdbx_seq_one_letter_code
_entity_poly.pdbx_strand_id
1 'polypeptide(L)'
;MQDYPKEGNGSMSQNNGTYFIPKKIFQSRDQLGIVETLAIGHSVVPSEAGFIVDPECIIAPTLTFVQTFKEIQANPQESTGFTELSAQFGTQMPDPLCTKSAGHLVLTVPLIIFMDDVSGNV
;
A
#
# COMPACT_ATOMS: atom_id res chain seq x y z
N MET A 1 -1.47 9.04 20.49
CA MET A 1 -2.31 8.30 19.53
C MET A 1 -1.65 8.53 18.18
N GLN A 2 -0.99 7.52 17.63
CA GLN A 2 -0.21 7.67 16.40
C GLN A 2 -1.19 7.56 15.22
N ASP A 3 -1.38 8.66 14.50
CA ASP A 3 -2.24 8.71 13.32
C ASP A 3 -1.61 7.84 12.22
N TYR A 4 -2.25 6.71 11.92
CA TYR A 4 -1.86 5.88 10.78
C TYR A 4 -2.19 6.62 9.48
N PRO A 5 -1.37 6.49 8.42
CA PRO A 5 -1.65 7.12 7.14
C PRO A 5 -3.03 6.65 6.65
N LYS A 6 -3.93 7.62 6.46
CA LYS A 6 -5.34 7.35 6.14
C LYS A 6 -5.48 6.81 4.71
N GLU A 7 -4.56 7.16 3.83
CA GLU A 7 -4.65 6.86 2.40
C GLU A 7 -4.13 5.46 2.05
N GLY A 8 -5.05 4.58 1.68
CA GLY A 8 -4.71 3.33 1.03
C GLY A 8 -4.22 3.60 -0.40
N ASN A 9 -3.02 3.13 -0.73
CA ASN A 9 -2.59 2.85 -2.11
C ASN A 9 -2.08 4.03 -2.95
N GLY A 10 -1.51 5.04 -2.29
CA GLY A 10 -0.53 5.97 -2.89
C GLY A 10 0.91 5.56 -2.54
N SER A 11 1.90 5.96 -3.33
CA SER A 11 3.32 5.76 -3.00
C SER A 11 3.59 6.41 -1.66
N MET A 12 4.25 5.70 -0.74
CA MET A 12 4.62 6.23 0.56
C MET A 12 6.14 6.29 0.68
N SER A 13 6.65 7.35 1.28
CA SER A 13 8.07 7.43 1.62
C SER A 13 8.33 6.68 2.93
N GLN A 14 9.49 6.05 3.02
CA GLN A 14 9.99 5.40 4.22
C GLN A 14 11.09 6.24 4.89
N ASN A 15 11.32 6.02 6.19
CA ASN A 15 12.30 6.75 7.02
C ASN A 15 13.75 6.82 6.48
N ASN A 16 14.09 5.99 5.49
CA ASN A 16 15.40 5.82 4.88
C ASN A 16 15.52 6.46 3.48
N GLY A 17 14.54 7.26 3.05
CA GLY A 17 14.54 7.88 1.72
C GLY A 17 14.21 6.91 0.58
N THR A 18 13.72 5.71 0.90
CA THR A 18 13.15 4.79 -0.09
C THR A 18 11.64 4.98 -0.16
N TYR A 19 11.06 4.61 -1.28
CA TYR A 19 9.62 4.72 -1.50
C TYR A 19 9.00 3.32 -1.60
N PHE A 20 7.70 3.23 -1.35
CA PHE A 20 6.97 1.97 -1.35
C PHE A 20 5.56 2.16 -1.90
N ILE A 21 5.15 1.30 -2.83
CA ILE A 21 3.78 1.29 -3.37
C ILE A 21 3.04 0.12 -2.72
N PRO A 22 2.15 0.37 -1.74
CA PRO A 22 1.38 -0.69 -1.11
C PRO A 22 0.31 -1.20 -2.08
N LYS A 23 0.12 -2.51 -2.10
CA LYS A 23 -1.01 -3.16 -2.81
C LYS A 23 -2.08 -3.61 -1.84
N LYS A 24 -1.66 -4.09 -0.67
CA LYS A 24 -2.56 -4.60 0.37
C LYS A 24 -1.95 -4.38 1.73
N ILE A 25 -2.78 -4.04 2.69
CA ILE A 25 -2.40 -3.79 4.08
C ILE A 25 -3.11 -4.82 4.93
N PHE A 26 -2.41 -5.46 5.85
CA PHE A 26 -2.94 -6.53 6.67
C PHE A 26 -2.37 -6.46 8.08
N GLN A 27 -3.08 -7.09 9.02
CA GLN A 27 -2.61 -7.22 10.39
C GLN A 27 -2.00 -8.60 10.58
N SER A 28 -0.82 -8.62 11.19
CA SER A 28 -0.17 -9.84 11.67
C SER A 28 -0.14 -9.82 13.19
N ARG A 29 -0.29 -10.98 13.82
CA ARG A 29 -0.17 -11.14 15.27
C ARG A 29 1.04 -12.00 15.57
N ASP A 30 1.92 -11.50 16.44
CA ASP A 30 3.08 -12.26 16.89
C ASP A 30 2.72 -13.28 17.98
N GLN A 31 3.73 -14.04 18.44
CA GLN A 31 3.54 -15.06 19.49
C GLN A 31 3.18 -14.47 20.86
N LEU A 32 3.46 -13.17 21.08
CA LEU A 32 3.15 -12.43 22.30
C LEU A 32 1.77 -11.76 22.25
N GLY A 33 1.06 -11.88 21.12
CA GLY A 33 -0.26 -11.29 20.91
C GLY A 33 -0.22 -9.83 20.45
N ILE A 34 0.95 -9.29 20.16
CA ILE A 34 1.12 -7.94 19.62
C ILE A 34 0.65 -7.94 18.17
N VAL A 35 -0.24 -7.01 17.84
CA VAL A 35 -0.75 -6.84 16.48
C VAL A 35 0.06 -5.76 15.77
N GLU A 36 0.68 -6.13 14.67
CA GLU A 36 1.41 -5.23 13.79
C GLU A 36 0.65 -5.06 12.46
N THR A 37 0.61 -3.83 11.96
CA THR A 37 0.08 -3.53 10.62
C THR A 37 1.22 -3.56 9.62
N LEU A 38 1.10 -4.44 8.63
CA LEU A 38 2.07 -4.67 7.57
C LEU A 38 1.44 -4.34 6.22
N ALA A 39 2.26 -3.95 5.25
CA ALA A 39 1.85 -3.79 3.86
C ALA A 39 2.65 -4.72 2.96
N ILE A 40 1.98 -5.35 2.00
CA ILE A 40 2.61 -6.02 0.87
C ILE A 40 2.52 -5.11 -0.36
N GLY A 41 3.60 -4.99 -1.11
CA GLY A 41 3.71 -4.04 -2.20
C GLY A 41 5.10 -3.98 -2.80
N HIS A 42 5.34 -2.96 -3.61
CA HIS A 42 6.57 -2.82 -4.40
C HIS A 42 7.53 -1.82 -3.75
N SER A 43 8.81 -2.18 -3.70
CA SER A 43 9.87 -1.22 -3.38
C SER A 43 10.08 -0.26 -4.55
N VAL A 44 10.37 0.99 -4.24
CA VAL A 44 10.61 2.04 -5.23
C VAL A 44 11.91 2.76 -4.89
N VAL A 45 12.77 2.83 -5.89
CA VAL A 45 14.06 3.49 -5.82
C VAL A 45 14.02 4.75 -6.68
N PRO A 46 14.35 5.93 -6.15
CA PRO A 46 14.47 7.15 -6.94
C PRO A 46 15.72 7.09 -7.82
N SER A 47 15.62 7.63 -9.03
CA SER A 47 16.73 7.82 -9.97
C SER A 47 16.63 9.19 -10.64
N GLU A 48 17.67 9.63 -11.34
CA GLU A 48 17.63 10.90 -12.10
C GLU A 48 16.51 10.94 -13.15
N ALA A 49 16.15 9.79 -13.71
CA ALA A 49 15.07 9.65 -14.69
C ALA A 49 13.68 9.44 -14.07
N GLY A 50 13.58 9.44 -12.74
CA GLY A 50 12.35 9.22 -11.99
C GLY A 50 12.34 7.93 -11.17
N PHE A 51 11.16 7.52 -10.73
CA PHE A 51 10.97 6.34 -9.89
C PHE A 51 11.11 5.03 -10.68
N ILE A 52 11.90 4.11 -10.12
CA ILE A 52 12.05 2.73 -10.59
C ILE A 52 11.36 1.82 -9.58
N VAL A 53 10.42 1.01 -10.05
CA VAL A 53 9.63 0.10 -9.23
C VAL A 53 10.16 -1.32 -9.39
N ASP A 54 10.47 -1.98 -8.28
CA ASP A 54 10.79 -3.41 -8.28
C ASP A 54 9.49 -4.21 -8.53
N PRO A 55 9.40 -5.03 -9.58
CA PRO A 55 8.22 -5.85 -9.83
C PRO A 55 7.96 -6.91 -8.74
N GLU A 56 8.95 -7.29 -7.95
CA GLU A 56 8.77 -8.21 -6.84
C GLU A 56 8.06 -7.53 -5.65
N CYS A 57 7.12 -8.25 -5.03
CA CYS A 57 6.43 -7.75 -3.86
C CYS A 57 7.17 -8.13 -2.58
N ILE A 58 7.38 -7.15 -1.70
CA ILE A 58 7.94 -7.34 -0.36
C ILE A 58 6.93 -6.97 0.71
N ILE A 59 7.18 -7.41 1.94
CA ILE A 59 6.41 -7.02 3.12
C ILE A 59 7.19 -5.94 3.87
N ALA A 60 6.53 -4.81 4.15
CA ALA A 60 7.09 -3.69 4.91
C ALA A 60 6.17 -3.31 6.08
N PRO A 61 6.71 -2.99 7.26
CA PRO A 61 5.92 -2.45 8.36
C PRO A 61 5.38 -1.07 8.02
N THR A 62 4.07 -0.84 8.22
CA THR A 62 3.48 0.47 7.91
C THR A 62 3.98 1.58 8.83
N LEU A 63 4.53 1.22 9.99
CA LEU A 63 5.20 2.15 10.92
C LEU A 63 6.45 2.81 10.31
N THR A 64 7.00 2.24 9.24
CA THR A 64 8.13 2.84 8.52
C THR A 64 7.71 3.95 7.56
N PHE A 65 6.41 4.10 7.29
CA PHE A 65 5.87 5.05 6.32
C PHE A 65 5.73 6.43 6.95
N VAL A 66 6.30 7.43 6.28
CA VAL A 66 6.45 8.80 6.80
C VAL A 66 5.56 9.78 6.05
N GLN A 67 5.51 9.66 4.74
CA GLN A 67 4.72 10.56 3.89
C GLN A 67 3.85 9.77 2.93
N THR A 68 2.73 10.37 2.58
CA THR A 68 1.78 9.90 1.58
C THR A 68 2.13 10.42 0.19
N PHE A 69 1.52 9.83 -0.84
CA PHE A 69 1.77 10.23 -2.23
C PHE A 69 1.42 11.70 -2.50
N LYS A 70 0.36 12.21 -1.87
CA LYS A 70 -0.03 13.61 -2.00
C LYS A 70 1.02 14.56 -1.46
N GLU A 71 1.62 14.22 -0.32
CA GLU A 71 2.69 15.01 0.30
C GLU A 71 3.94 14.99 -0.58
N ILE A 72 4.27 13.84 -1.16
CA ILE A 72 5.39 13.68 -2.11
C ILE A 72 5.13 14.48 -3.39
N GLN A 73 3.92 14.40 -3.97
CA GLN A 73 3.55 15.18 -5.16
C GLN A 73 3.53 16.69 -4.91
N ALA A 74 3.15 17.12 -3.70
CA ALA A 74 3.17 18.52 -3.32
C ALA A 74 4.61 19.07 -3.20
N ASN A 75 5.63 18.21 -3.13
CA ASN A 75 7.04 18.59 -3.14
C ASN A 75 7.60 18.60 -4.58
N PRO A 76 7.88 19.77 -5.18
CA PRO A 76 8.41 19.86 -6.54
C PRO A 76 9.78 19.20 -6.72
N GLN A 77 10.54 19.01 -5.63
CA GLN A 77 11.85 18.35 -5.69
C GLN A 77 11.75 16.83 -5.73
N GLU A 78 10.63 16.25 -5.27
CA GLU A 78 10.39 14.79 -5.25
C GLU A 78 9.48 14.32 -6.38
N SER A 79 8.81 15.25 -7.07
CA SER A 79 7.93 14.98 -8.20
C SER A 79 8.71 14.74 -9.50
N THR A 80 9.52 13.69 -9.52
CA THR A 80 9.98 13.07 -10.77
C THR A 80 9.12 11.84 -10.98
N GLY A 81 8.37 11.78 -12.08
CA GLY A 81 7.41 10.69 -12.33
C GLY A 81 8.04 9.29 -12.41
N PHE A 82 7.30 8.30 -12.89
CA PHE A 82 7.88 6.97 -13.12
C PHE A 82 8.77 6.95 -14.38
N THR A 83 9.84 6.16 -14.33
CA THR A 83 10.64 5.81 -15.52
C THR A 83 9.80 5.04 -16.54
N GLU A 84 10.23 5.00 -17.81
CA GLU A 84 9.50 4.28 -18.87
C GLU A 84 9.24 2.80 -18.52
N LEU A 85 10.22 2.13 -17.91
CA LEU A 85 10.11 0.73 -17.45
C LEU A 85 9.08 0.55 -16.32
N SER A 86 8.80 1.62 -15.57
CA SER A 86 7.88 1.62 -14.42
C SER A 86 6.58 2.38 -14.70
N ALA A 87 6.35 2.85 -15.94
CA ALA A 87 5.21 3.70 -16.30
C ALA A 87 3.85 3.01 -16.03
N GLN A 88 3.80 1.68 -16.13
CA GLN A 88 2.60 0.88 -15.85
C GLN A 88 2.09 0.98 -14.40
N PHE A 89 2.95 1.37 -13.46
CA PHE A 89 2.56 1.58 -12.07
C PHE A 89 1.89 2.94 -11.90
N GLY A 90 2.36 3.96 -12.63
CA GLY A 90 1.75 5.29 -12.64
C GLY A 90 0.30 5.30 -13.12
N THR A 91 -0.06 4.43 -14.08
CA THR A 91 -1.45 4.35 -14.58
C THR A 91 -2.42 3.71 -13.59
N GLN A 92 -1.89 2.99 -12.58
CA GLN A 92 -2.67 2.33 -11.53
C GLN A 92 -2.72 3.15 -10.24
N MET A 93 -2.17 4.38 -10.26
CA MET A 93 -2.05 5.25 -9.09
C MET A 93 -2.70 6.63 -9.34
N PRO A 94 -3.43 7.17 -8.35
CA PRO A 94 -3.84 6.53 -7.10
C PRO A 94 -4.85 5.41 -7.34
N ASP A 95 -4.90 4.42 -6.45
CA ASP A 95 -5.87 3.32 -6.55
C ASP A 95 -7.31 3.87 -6.66
N PRO A 96 -8.09 3.47 -7.68
CA PRO A 96 -9.48 3.85 -7.84
C PRO A 96 -10.36 3.61 -6.60
N LEU A 97 -10.02 2.62 -5.77
CA LEU A 97 -10.70 2.31 -4.51
C LEU A 97 -10.41 3.34 -3.42
N CYS A 98 -9.26 4.01 -3.43
CA CYS A 98 -8.93 5.08 -2.50
C CYS A 98 -9.87 6.28 -2.65
N THR A 99 -10.18 6.66 -3.90
CA THR A 99 -11.16 7.70 -4.19
C THR A 99 -12.56 7.31 -3.69
N LYS A 100 -12.94 6.04 -3.85
CA LYS A 100 -14.24 5.52 -3.38
C LYS A 100 -14.33 5.40 -1.86
N SER A 101 -13.21 5.14 -1.19
CA SER A 101 -13.14 5.05 0.27
C SER A 101 -12.94 6.39 0.95
N ALA A 102 -13.01 7.52 0.22
CA ALA A 102 -12.72 8.87 0.74
C ALA A 102 -11.34 8.96 1.42
N GLY A 103 -10.37 8.18 0.94
CA GLY A 103 -9.04 8.09 1.55
C GLY A 103 -9.06 7.37 2.90
N HIS A 104 -9.97 6.42 3.12
CA HIS A 104 -9.90 5.45 4.23
C HIS A 104 -9.19 4.17 3.78
N LEU A 105 -8.34 3.66 4.68
CA LEU A 105 -7.61 2.42 4.54
C LEU A 105 -8.57 1.22 4.54
N VAL A 106 -8.67 0.51 3.42
CA VAL A 106 -9.46 -0.73 3.31
C VAL A 106 -8.52 -1.92 3.52
N LEU A 107 -8.46 -2.42 4.76
CA LEU A 107 -7.57 -3.54 5.14
C LEU A 107 -7.85 -4.82 4.33
N THR A 108 -9.13 -5.10 4.04
CA THR A 108 -9.52 -6.21 3.17
C THR A 108 -11.00 -6.09 2.81
N VAL A 109 -11.36 -6.44 1.58
CA VAL A 109 -12.76 -6.80 1.27
C VAL A 109 -13.04 -8.14 1.95
N PRO A 110 -14.08 -8.26 2.80
CA PRO A 110 -14.39 -9.53 3.44
C PRO A 110 -14.79 -10.56 2.38
N LEU A 111 -14.11 -11.71 2.38
CA LEU A 111 -14.54 -12.86 1.60
C LEU A 111 -15.64 -13.56 2.40
N ILE A 112 -16.90 -13.35 2.00
CA ILE A 112 -18.06 -14.01 2.62
C ILE A 112 -18.33 -15.28 1.83
N ILE A 113 -18.03 -16.44 2.41
CA ILE A 113 -18.36 -17.75 1.82
C ILE A 113 -19.66 -18.22 2.46
N PHE A 114 -20.71 -18.38 1.65
CA PHE A 114 -21.90 -19.11 2.05
C PHE A 114 -21.68 -20.59 1.70
N MET A 115 -21.54 -21.43 2.72
CA MET A 115 -21.60 -22.88 2.55
C MET A 115 -23.04 -23.30 2.87
N ASP A 116 -23.74 -23.86 1.89
CA ASP A 116 -25.05 -24.45 2.09
C ASP A 116 -24.86 -25.85 2.70
N ASP A 117 -25.36 -26.05 3.93
CA ASP A 117 -25.35 -27.38 4.55
C ASP A 117 -26.48 -28.21 3.93
N VAL A 118 -26.15 -28.89 2.83
CA VAL A 118 -26.99 -29.96 2.28
C VAL A 118 -26.78 -31.26 3.05
N SER A 119 -26.86 -31.20 4.39
CA SER A 119 -27.08 -32.42 5.17
C SER A 119 -28.53 -32.84 4.95
N GLY A 120 -28.68 -33.75 3.99
CA GLY A 120 -29.96 -34.32 3.59
C GLY A 120 -30.74 -34.76 4.82
N ASN A 121 -31.91 -34.15 5.00
CA ASN A 121 -32.91 -34.61 5.93
C ASN A 121 -33.39 -35.98 5.44
N VAL A 122 -32.92 -37.06 6.07
CA VAL A 122 -33.46 -38.42 5.92
C VAL A 122 -34.08 -38.85 7.24
#